data_AF-A0A7C5JJL8-F1
#
_entry.id   AF-A0A7C5JJL8-F1
#
_cell.length_a   1.000
_cell.length_b   1.000
_cell.length_c   1.000
_cell.angle_alpha   90.00
_cell.angle_beta   90.00
_cell.angle_gamma   90.00
#
_symmetry.space_group_name_H-M   'P 1'
#
loop_
_entity.id
_entity.type
_entity.pdbx_description
1 polymer ?
#
loop_
_entity_poly.entity_id
_entity_poly.type
_entity_poly.pdbx_seq_one_letter_code
_entity_poly.pdbx_strand_id
1 'polypeptide(L)'
;MELGKNFNITQTKRDAMKNTHLSVVLILRILFFAMISYGLLYFSYKYFSPNYGQSDFFHYYKMVLDPLNFSVTESPFIYRQLSTVITALVLETGLYYNIEIAYTQEGIDQHVFFAFILSNYLALLFTAFIVSRIVDLEIGKVTVLAPLLAGALCYLSFGASTYVLTGLVEGWSWFLIALALYAFKKENLVLFTIVLAVSVFQKEIVSMIFGVMSAVFVVLNYLRKDQVVKPKHVGFFLVSVFTFVTYILVRKVLIPVGGFENQLDLDQLIHYLVTYDFLDPRKLYITIFAQNLLYLALTLFVMNILMHRNEAGVKKYDFLKVNSIVALVSACVVLFLVGMAAALGSNIGRIVLATSPISAVYIGYFLYRLELKSRES
;
A
#
# COMPACT_ATOMS: atom_id res chain seq x y z
N MET A 1 -38.95 2.92 -38.40
CA MET A 1 -37.71 2.13 -38.19
C MET A 1 -36.43 3.01 -38.22
N GLU A 2 -36.46 4.24 -38.75
CA GLU A 2 -35.28 5.14 -38.80
C GLU A 2 -34.94 5.85 -37.48
N LEU A 3 -35.92 6.07 -36.59
CA LEU A 3 -35.70 6.69 -35.26
C LEU A 3 -34.76 5.87 -34.35
N GLY A 4 -34.69 4.55 -34.52
CA GLY A 4 -33.81 3.66 -33.74
C GLY A 4 -32.32 3.76 -34.12
N LYS A 5 -31.99 4.12 -35.37
CA LYS A 5 -30.59 4.28 -35.81
C LYS A 5 -29.96 5.56 -35.26
N ASN A 6 -30.72 6.65 -35.19
CA ASN A 6 -30.22 7.94 -34.66
C ASN A 6 -30.00 7.92 -33.14
N PHE A 7 -30.79 7.14 -32.40
CA PHE A 7 -30.60 6.99 -30.95
C PHE A 7 -29.29 6.24 -30.62
N ASN A 8 -28.99 5.17 -31.36
CA ASN A 8 -27.74 4.41 -31.18
C ASN A 8 -26.49 5.26 -31.49
N ILE A 9 -26.49 6.05 -32.56
CA ILE A 9 -25.34 6.91 -32.91
C ILE A 9 -25.07 7.96 -31.82
N THR A 10 -26.13 8.50 -31.21
CA THR A 10 -26.01 9.53 -30.17
C THR A 10 -25.45 8.96 -28.87
N GLN A 11 -25.83 7.73 -28.51
CA GLN A 11 -25.34 7.06 -27.31
C GLN A 11 -23.87 6.62 -27.46
N THR A 12 -23.50 6.04 -28.61
CA THR A 12 -22.11 5.68 -28.90
C THR A 12 -21.18 6.90 -28.87
N LYS A 13 -21.61 8.05 -29.41
CA LYS A 13 -20.83 9.31 -29.34
C LYS A 13 -20.66 9.83 -27.91
N ARG A 14 -21.69 9.71 -27.06
CA ARG A 14 -21.61 10.11 -25.65
C ARG A 14 -20.65 9.22 -24.86
N ASP A 15 -20.70 7.91 -25.06
CA ASP A 15 -19.81 6.97 -24.38
C ASP A 15 -18.36 7.16 -24.82
N ALA A 16 -18.11 7.39 -26.12
CA ALA A 16 -16.79 7.72 -26.65
C ALA A 16 -16.24 9.02 -26.03
N MET A 17 -17.05 10.09 -25.98
CA MET A 17 -16.63 11.37 -25.39
C MET A 17 -16.34 11.26 -23.89
N LYS A 18 -17.13 10.48 -23.16
CA LYS A 18 -16.90 10.18 -21.73
C LYS A 18 -15.60 9.42 -21.51
N ASN A 19 -15.28 8.46 -22.39
CA ASN A 19 -14.03 7.72 -22.35
C ASN A 19 -12.82 8.61 -22.65
N THR A 20 -12.90 9.50 -23.65
CA THR A 20 -11.82 10.45 -23.97
C THR A 20 -11.55 11.40 -22.82
N HIS A 21 -12.59 12.00 -22.23
CA HIS A 21 -12.43 12.90 -21.09
C HIS A 21 -11.80 12.17 -19.88
N LEU A 22 -12.24 10.93 -19.61
CA LEU A 22 -11.63 10.11 -18.56
C LEU A 22 -10.14 9.92 -18.83
N SER A 23 -9.75 9.47 -20.02
CA SER A 23 -8.34 9.24 -20.38
C SER A 23 -7.48 10.49 -20.21
N VAL A 24 -7.98 11.66 -20.64
CA VAL A 24 -7.26 12.94 -20.47
C VAL A 24 -7.04 13.25 -18.99
N VAL A 25 -8.06 13.13 -18.14
CA VAL A 25 -7.91 13.36 -16.70
C VAL A 25 -6.89 12.40 -16.09
N LEU A 26 -6.88 11.13 -16.50
CA LEU A 26 -5.92 10.16 -15.98
C LEU A 26 -4.48 10.49 -16.35
N ILE A 27 -4.23 10.90 -17.60
CA ILE A 27 -2.91 11.32 -18.06
C ILE A 27 -2.44 12.54 -17.27
N LEU A 28 -3.31 13.55 -17.12
CA LEU A 28 -2.99 14.76 -16.37
C LEU A 28 -2.63 14.48 -14.91
N ARG A 29 -3.29 13.50 -14.27
CA ARG A 29 -2.94 13.09 -12.90
C ARG A 29 -1.55 12.47 -12.80
N ILE A 30 -1.20 11.58 -13.73
CA ILE A 30 0.14 10.96 -13.74
C ILE A 30 1.20 12.05 -13.94
N LEU A 31 0.99 12.95 -14.90
CA LEU A 31 1.88 14.07 -15.15
C LEU A 31 2.00 14.97 -13.92
N PHE A 32 0.88 15.32 -13.29
CA PHE A 32 0.86 16.09 -12.05
C PHE A 32 1.68 15.40 -10.96
N PHE A 33 1.44 14.12 -10.69
CA PHE A 33 2.18 13.37 -9.67
C PHE A 33 3.67 13.31 -9.96
N ALA A 34 4.08 13.11 -11.21
CA ALA A 34 5.49 13.17 -11.61
C ALA A 34 6.09 14.57 -11.35
N MET A 35 5.40 15.63 -11.78
CA MET A 35 5.85 17.01 -11.62
C MET A 35 5.94 17.49 -10.17
N ILE A 36 5.07 17.04 -9.27
CA ILE A 36 5.15 17.44 -7.85
C ILE A 36 6.18 16.63 -7.06
N SER A 37 6.61 15.46 -7.58
CA SER A 37 7.43 14.50 -6.82
C SER A 37 8.83 14.28 -7.37
N TYR A 38 9.18 14.77 -8.57
CA TYR A 38 10.54 14.60 -9.10
C TYR A 38 11.61 15.23 -8.19
N GLY A 39 11.27 16.29 -7.46
CA GLY A 39 12.15 16.86 -6.44
C GLY A 39 12.46 15.85 -5.33
N LEU A 40 11.48 15.06 -4.89
CA LEU A 40 11.68 14.01 -3.88
C LEU A 40 12.62 12.91 -4.40
N LEU A 41 12.50 12.52 -5.68
CA LEU A 41 13.44 11.60 -6.32
C LEU A 41 14.89 12.13 -6.22
N TYR A 42 15.09 13.40 -6.59
CA TYR A 42 16.40 14.05 -6.49
C TYR A 42 16.92 14.09 -5.05
N PHE A 43 16.10 14.53 -4.09
CA PHE A 43 16.51 14.62 -2.69
C PHE A 43 16.84 13.26 -2.09
N SER A 44 16.02 12.24 -2.35
CA SER A 44 16.29 10.88 -1.92
C SER A 44 17.60 10.36 -2.51
N TYR A 45 17.83 10.52 -3.81
CA TYR A 45 19.07 10.04 -4.40
C TYR A 45 20.31 10.81 -3.88
N LYS A 46 20.22 12.14 -3.72
CA LYS A 46 21.35 12.96 -3.34
C LYS A 46 21.72 12.86 -1.86
N TYR A 47 20.75 12.74 -0.97
CA TYR A 47 20.98 12.89 0.48
C TYR A 47 20.67 11.63 1.30
N PHE A 48 19.98 10.64 0.73
CA PHE A 48 19.70 9.41 1.47
C PHE A 48 20.98 8.57 1.64
N SER A 49 21.14 7.95 2.81
CA SER A 49 22.23 7.03 3.10
C SER A 49 21.70 5.79 3.81
N PRO A 50 21.87 4.58 3.24
CA PRO A 50 21.45 3.31 3.86
C PRO A 50 22.09 3.04 5.24
N ASN A 51 23.21 3.69 5.55
CA ASN A 51 23.97 3.48 6.79
C ASN A 51 23.17 3.89 8.05
N TYR A 52 22.14 4.72 7.92
CA TYR A 52 21.33 5.19 9.05
C TYR A 52 20.11 4.29 9.32
N GLY A 53 20.36 3.02 9.63
CA GLY A 53 19.32 2.08 10.10
C GLY A 53 18.54 1.36 9.00
N GLN A 54 19.11 1.26 7.79
CA GLN A 54 18.51 0.55 6.65
C GLN A 54 19.48 -0.48 6.05
N SER A 55 20.11 -1.26 6.93
CA SER A 55 21.06 -2.32 6.57
C SER A 55 20.48 -3.39 5.63
N ASP A 56 19.16 -3.56 5.63
CA ASP A 56 18.41 -4.34 4.64
C ASP A 56 18.85 -4.09 3.19
N PHE A 57 19.23 -2.83 2.86
CA PHE A 57 19.75 -2.45 1.54
C PHE A 57 20.86 -3.38 1.06
N PHE A 58 21.80 -3.79 1.93
CA PHE A 58 22.94 -4.62 1.53
C PHE A 58 22.53 -6.04 1.13
N HIS A 59 21.43 -6.55 1.68
CA HIS A 59 20.85 -7.82 1.25
C HIS A 59 20.24 -7.68 -0.14
N TYR A 60 19.46 -6.61 -0.36
CA TYR A 60 18.83 -6.35 -1.66
C TYR A 60 19.83 -6.00 -2.75
N TYR A 61 20.92 -5.31 -2.40
CA TYR A 61 22.00 -4.97 -3.32
C TYR A 61 22.55 -6.22 -4.00
N LYS A 62 22.83 -7.28 -3.23
CA LYS A 62 23.27 -8.58 -3.77
C LYS A 62 22.22 -9.21 -4.68
N MET A 63 20.94 -9.13 -4.29
CA MET A 63 19.83 -9.66 -5.09
C MET A 63 19.55 -8.90 -6.38
N VAL A 64 19.95 -7.62 -6.49
CA VAL A 64 19.84 -6.85 -7.74
C VAL A 64 20.96 -7.22 -8.70
N LEU A 65 22.17 -7.48 -8.17
CA LEU A 65 23.29 -7.92 -8.99
C LEU A 65 23.13 -9.35 -9.52
N ASP A 66 22.41 -10.20 -8.80
CA ASP A 66 22.13 -11.58 -9.19
C ASP A 66 20.67 -11.96 -8.87
N PRO A 67 19.70 -11.47 -9.67
CA PRO A 67 18.28 -11.65 -9.41
C PRO A 67 17.86 -13.11 -9.58
N LEU A 68 16.88 -13.56 -8.79
CA LEU A 68 16.39 -14.94 -8.74
C LEU A 68 17.40 -15.99 -8.24
N ASN A 69 18.62 -15.61 -7.87
CA ASN A 69 19.53 -16.50 -7.16
C ASN A 69 19.21 -16.52 -5.66
N PHE A 70 18.62 -17.62 -5.19
CA PHE A 70 18.21 -17.80 -3.79
C PHE A 70 19.37 -18.04 -2.80
N SER A 71 20.63 -18.08 -3.25
CA SER A 71 21.80 -18.26 -2.37
C SER A 71 22.51 -16.97 -1.98
N VAL A 72 22.11 -15.81 -2.51
CA VAL A 72 22.88 -14.55 -2.37
C VAL A 72 22.64 -13.82 -1.06
N THR A 73 21.53 -14.12 -0.38
CA THR A 73 21.20 -13.58 0.93
C THR A 73 20.32 -14.54 1.73
N GLU A 74 20.23 -14.29 3.03
CA GLU A 74 19.40 -15.02 3.97
C GLU A 74 17.90 -14.67 3.89
N SER A 75 17.10 -15.54 4.50
CA SER A 75 15.69 -15.28 4.81
C SER A 75 15.57 -14.15 5.85
N PRO A 76 14.51 -13.32 5.83
CA PRO A 76 13.40 -13.30 4.88
C PRO A 76 13.67 -12.43 3.64
N PHE A 77 14.84 -11.79 3.56
CA PHE A 77 15.18 -10.84 2.49
C PHE A 77 15.17 -11.49 1.11
N ILE A 78 15.63 -12.74 1.01
CA ILE A 78 15.71 -13.46 -0.26
C ILE A 78 14.36 -13.64 -0.97
N TYR A 79 13.24 -13.56 -0.26
CA TYR A 79 11.90 -13.71 -0.85
C TYR A 79 11.36 -12.41 -1.46
N ARG A 80 12.09 -11.29 -1.39
CA ARG A 80 11.72 -9.97 -1.95
C ARG A 80 12.04 -9.84 -3.45
N GLN A 81 11.87 -10.92 -4.21
CA GLN A 81 12.34 -11.05 -5.58
C GLN A 81 11.67 -10.09 -6.58
N LEU A 82 10.39 -9.75 -6.39
CA LEU A 82 9.69 -8.87 -7.33
C LEU A 82 10.37 -7.50 -7.42
N SER A 83 10.59 -6.84 -6.27
CA SER A 83 11.29 -5.56 -6.21
C SER A 83 12.69 -5.62 -6.80
N THR A 84 13.47 -6.66 -6.47
CA THR A 84 14.87 -6.74 -6.89
C THR A 84 15.00 -7.04 -8.37
N VAL A 85 14.13 -7.88 -8.94
CA VAL A 85 14.05 -8.11 -10.39
C VAL A 85 13.68 -6.82 -11.11
N ILE A 86 12.68 -6.07 -10.65
CA ILE A 86 12.31 -4.80 -11.29
C ILE A 86 13.46 -3.79 -11.20
N THR A 87 14.13 -3.70 -10.05
CA THR A 87 15.29 -2.81 -9.90
C THR A 87 16.46 -3.23 -10.79
N ALA A 88 16.72 -4.54 -10.95
CA ALA A 88 17.71 -5.04 -11.90
C ALA A 88 17.35 -4.66 -13.34
N LEU A 89 16.08 -4.77 -13.74
CA LEU A 89 15.63 -4.31 -15.06
C LEU A 89 15.84 -2.80 -15.25
N VAL A 90 15.62 -1.99 -14.21
CA VAL A 90 15.93 -0.54 -14.24
C VAL A 90 17.43 -0.32 -14.41
N LEU A 91 18.28 -1.06 -13.71
CA LEU A 91 19.74 -0.98 -13.82
C LEU A 91 20.21 -1.31 -15.26
N GLU A 92 19.66 -2.36 -15.86
CA GLU A 92 19.96 -2.79 -17.24
C GLU A 92 19.59 -1.75 -18.30
N THR A 93 18.69 -0.80 -18.00
CA THR A 93 18.41 0.31 -18.94
C THR A 93 19.59 1.26 -19.11
N GLY A 94 20.57 1.23 -18.20
CA GLY A 94 21.69 2.17 -18.17
C GLY A 94 21.31 3.59 -17.76
N LEU A 95 20.05 3.83 -17.37
CA LEU A 95 19.60 5.12 -16.87
C LEU A 95 20.31 5.44 -15.56
N TYR A 96 21.10 6.50 -15.58
CA TYR A 96 21.90 6.91 -14.43
C TYR A 96 22.04 8.42 -14.38
N TYR A 97 21.84 8.99 -13.19
CA TYR A 97 22.09 10.40 -12.94
C TYR A 97 23.45 10.58 -12.24
N ASN A 98 24.47 10.93 -13.01
CA ASN A 98 25.83 11.08 -12.50
C ASN A 98 25.99 12.41 -11.76
N ILE A 99 25.88 12.36 -10.43
CA ILE A 99 26.11 13.50 -9.53
C ILE A 99 26.81 13.03 -8.26
N GLU A 100 27.45 13.95 -7.56
CA GLU A 100 27.91 13.68 -6.20
C GLU A 100 26.72 13.50 -5.25
N ILE A 101 26.75 12.41 -4.49
CA ILE A 101 25.74 12.04 -3.48
C ILE A 101 26.38 11.93 -2.10
N ALA A 102 25.57 12.08 -1.05
CA ALA A 102 26.03 12.00 0.34
C ALA A 102 26.46 10.59 0.74
N TYR A 103 25.87 9.56 0.14
CA TYR A 103 26.23 8.17 0.41
C TYR A 103 27.46 7.76 -0.41
N THR A 104 28.57 7.60 0.29
CA THR A 104 29.81 7.06 -0.27
C THR A 104 30.23 5.87 0.59
N GLN A 105 30.25 4.68 0.00
CA GLN A 105 30.74 3.48 0.65
C GLN A 105 31.57 2.69 -0.35
N GLU A 106 32.76 2.28 0.09
CA GLU A 106 33.66 1.47 -0.73
C GLU A 106 32.98 0.15 -1.13
N GLY A 107 33.10 -0.21 -2.41
CA GLY A 107 32.54 -1.45 -2.96
C GLY A 107 31.05 -1.42 -3.32
N ILE A 108 30.36 -0.28 -3.14
CA ILE A 108 28.96 -0.11 -3.55
C ILE A 108 28.88 0.75 -4.80
N ASP A 109 28.28 0.20 -5.86
CA ASP A 109 28.07 0.91 -7.11
C ASP A 109 26.89 1.90 -6.97
N GLN A 110 27.20 3.17 -7.25
CA GLN A 110 26.24 4.27 -7.24
C GLN A 110 25.11 4.07 -8.26
N HIS A 111 25.36 3.38 -9.38
CA HIS A 111 24.36 3.07 -10.39
C HIS A 111 23.28 2.13 -9.83
N VAL A 112 23.68 1.14 -9.05
CA VAL A 112 22.75 0.21 -8.38
C VAL A 112 21.89 0.97 -7.37
N PHE A 113 22.50 1.85 -6.58
CA PHE A 113 21.75 2.69 -5.64
C PHE A 113 20.75 3.61 -6.34
N PHE A 114 21.14 4.26 -7.44
CA PHE A 114 20.22 5.06 -8.26
C PHE A 114 19.06 4.21 -8.80
N ALA A 115 19.33 2.99 -9.28
CA ALA A 115 18.30 2.09 -9.79
C ALA A 115 17.27 1.73 -8.71
N PHE A 116 17.68 1.49 -7.45
CA PHE A 116 16.76 1.29 -6.32
C PHE A 116 15.84 2.49 -6.11
N ILE A 117 16.44 3.68 -6.01
CA ILE A 117 15.71 4.91 -5.74
C ILE A 117 14.72 5.21 -6.87
N LEU A 118 15.14 5.04 -8.12
CA LEU A 118 14.28 5.22 -9.30
C LEU A 118 13.14 4.18 -9.35
N SER A 119 13.44 2.90 -9.10
CA SER A 119 12.46 1.81 -9.05
C SER A 119 11.38 2.08 -8.01
N ASN A 120 11.77 2.45 -6.79
CA ASN A 120 10.82 2.78 -5.72
C ASN A 120 10.03 4.06 -6.02
N TYR A 121 10.64 5.05 -6.65
CA TYR A 121 9.95 6.25 -7.11
C TYR A 121 8.85 5.94 -8.13
N LEU A 122 9.13 5.10 -9.12
CA LEU A 122 8.14 4.64 -10.09
C LEU A 122 7.00 3.89 -9.41
N ALA A 123 7.31 3.01 -8.46
CA ALA A 123 6.29 2.31 -7.68
C ALA A 123 5.42 3.28 -6.85
N LEU A 124 6.00 4.32 -6.25
CA LEU A 124 5.26 5.35 -5.52
C LEU A 124 4.39 6.20 -6.46
N LEU A 125 4.87 6.53 -7.65
CA LEU A 125 4.10 7.20 -8.71
C LEU A 125 2.87 6.38 -9.11
N PHE A 126 3.05 5.08 -9.35
CA PHE A 126 1.92 4.19 -9.65
C PHE A 126 0.98 4.03 -8.44
N THR A 127 1.52 4.00 -7.22
CA THR A 127 0.72 3.98 -5.99
C THR A 127 -0.19 5.22 -5.92
N ALA A 128 0.37 6.42 -6.07
CA ALA A 128 -0.39 7.67 -6.03
C ALA A 128 -1.48 7.71 -7.12
N PHE A 129 -1.14 7.24 -8.33
CA PHE A 129 -2.12 7.11 -9.42
C PHE A 129 -3.28 6.18 -9.06
N ILE A 130 -2.99 4.95 -8.60
CA ILE A 130 -4.02 3.98 -8.23
C ILE A 130 -4.86 4.49 -7.05
N VAL A 131 -4.25 5.08 -6.03
CA VAL A 131 -4.95 5.71 -4.90
C VAL A 131 -5.95 6.76 -5.40
N SER A 132 -5.54 7.64 -6.32
CA SER A 132 -6.44 8.63 -6.93
C SER A 132 -7.64 7.97 -7.61
N ARG A 133 -7.44 6.83 -8.28
CA ARG A 133 -8.52 6.08 -8.93
C ARG A 133 -9.47 5.48 -7.91
N ILE A 134 -8.95 4.93 -6.81
CA ILE A 134 -9.79 4.36 -5.75
C ILE A 134 -10.67 5.47 -5.15
N VAL A 135 -10.15 6.68 -4.94
CA VAL A 135 -10.96 7.80 -4.47
C VAL A 135 -12.12 8.11 -5.42
N ASP A 136 -11.91 8.13 -6.74
CA ASP A 136 -13.03 8.30 -7.69
C ASP A 136 -14.06 7.18 -7.58
N LEU A 137 -13.62 5.93 -7.35
CA LEU A 137 -14.52 4.80 -7.14
C LEU A 137 -15.36 4.96 -5.88
N GLU A 138 -14.72 5.42 -4.80
CA GLU A 138 -15.39 5.64 -3.51
C GLU A 138 -16.37 6.82 -3.55
N ILE A 139 -16.07 7.83 -4.36
CA ILE A 139 -16.95 8.98 -4.62
C ILE A 139 -18.06 8.63 -5.63
N GLY A 140 -17.82 7.67 -6.53
CA GLY A 140 -18.76 7.27 -7.59
C GLY A 140 -18.73 8.15 -8.84
N LYS A 141 -17.83 9.14 -8.91
CA LYS A 141 -17.60 9.99 -10.08
C LYS A 141 -16.15 10.47 -10.13
N VAL A 142 -15.71 10.88 -11.32
CA VAL A 142 -14.38 11.47 -11.51
C VAL A 142 -14.40 12.89 -10.96
N THR A 143 -13.55 13.16 -9.98
CA THR A 143 -13.31 14.52 -9.45
C THR A 143 -11.84 14.90 -9.61
N VAL A 144 -11.48 16.17 -9.42
CA VAL A 144 -10.07 16.59 -9.60
C VAL A 144 -9.36 16.63 -8.25
N LEU A 145 -9.85 17.46 -7.33
CA LEU A 145 -9.10 17.83 -6.13
C LEU A 145 -8.87 16.68 -5.14
N ALA A 146 -9.93 15.99 -4.70
CA ALA A 146 -9.80 14.93 -3.69
C ALA A 146 -8.92 13.73 -4.13
N PRO A 147 -9.05 13.20 -5.36
CA PRO A 147 -8.14 12.19 -5.90
C PRO A 147 -6.68 12.66 -6.01
N LEU A 148 -6.45 13.90 -6.45
CA LEU A 148 -5.11 14.47 -6.52
C LEU A 148 -4.49 14.60 -5.13
N LEU A 149 -5.25 15.11 -4.17
CA LEU A 149 -4.79 15.23 -2.79
C LEU A 149 -4.48 13.86 -2.18
N ALA A 150 -5.32 12.85 -2.38
CA ALA A 150 -5.06 11.49 -1.89
C ALA A 150 -3.76 10.89 -2.48
N GLY A 151 -3.53 11.07 -3.78
CA GLY A 151 -2.26 10.65 -4.38
C GLY A 151 -1.06 11.45 -3.84
N ALA A 152 -1.21 12.77 -3.69
CA ALA A 152 -0.18 13.64 -3.13
C ALA A 152 0.20 13.26 -1.69
N LEU A 153 -0.79 12.88 -0.86
CA LEU A 153 -0.58 12.43 0.51
C LEU A 153 0.29 11.18 0.61
N CYS A 154 0.33 10.33 -0.43
CA CYS A 154 1.25 9.18 -0.44
C CYS A 154 2.71 9.64 -0.39
N TYR A 155 3.06 10.74 -1.05
CA TYR A 155 4.41 11.32 -0.99
C TYR A 155 4.70 12.02 0.35
N LEU A 156 3.66 12.53 1.02
CA LEU A 156 3.75 13.21 2.33
C LEU A 156 3.65 12.25 3.52
N SER A 157 3.45 10.95 3.28
CA SER A 157 3.48 9.96 4.34
C SER A 157 4.88 9.90 4.95
N PHE A 158 4.97 9.78 6.27
CA PHE A 158 6.25 9.58 6.96
C PHE A 158 6.98 8.34 6.41
N GLY A 159 6.24 7.29 6.06
CA GLY A 159 6.81 6.08 5.48
C GLY A 159 7.40 6.28 4.07
N ALA A 160 6.96 7.31 3.34
CA ALA A 160 7.45 7.54 2.00
C ALA A 160 8.91 8.03 2.02
N SER A 161 9.22 9.00 2.87
CA SER A 161 10.57 9.53 3.03
C SER A 161 11.51 8.58 3.79
N THR A 162 10.97 7.77 4.70
CA THR A 162 11.79 6.91 5.56
C THR A 162 12.00 5.50 5.03
N TYR A 163 11.07 4.95 4.24
CA TYR A 163 11.15 3.53 3.81
C TYR A 163 10.88 3.30 2.33
N VAL A 164 10.09 4.15 1.67
CA VAL A 164 9.76 3.95 0.25
C VAL A 164 10.82 4.52 -0.66
N LEU A 165 11.07 5.83 -0.60
CA LEU A 165 12.06 6.52 -1.44
C LEU A 165 13.47 6.35 -0.87
N THR A 166 13.86 5.10 -0.66
CA THR A 166 15.16 4.68 -0.12
C THR A 166 15.68 3.47 -0.90
N GLY A 167 16.79 2.88 -0.45
CA GLY A 167 17.35 1.63 -1.01
C GLY A 167 16.56 0.35 -0.68
N LEU A 168 15.37 0.47 -0.06
CA LEU A 168 14.58 -0.68 0.37
C LEU A 168 13.63 -1.18 -0.73
N VAL A 169 12.65 -2.02 -0.37
CA VAL A 169 11.72 -2.67 -1.33
C VAL A 169 10.26 -2.25 -1.08
N GLU A 170 10.03 -1.15 -0.37
CA GLU A 170 8.69 -0.81 0.10
C GLU A 170 7.82 -0.20 -0.98
N GLY A 171 8.40 0.45 -1.99
CA GLY A 171 7.65 1.09 -3.06
C GLY A 171 6.71 0.13 -3.77
N TRP A 172 7.24 -1.02 -4.23
CA TRP A 172 6.41 -2.05 -4.88
C TRP A 172 5.42 -2.71 -3.92
N SER A 173 5.74 -2.78 -2.63
CA SER A 173 4.80 -3.24 -1.61
C SER A 173 3.59 -2.31 -1.49
N TRP A 174 3.82 -0.98 -1.47
CA TRP A 174 2.76 0.03 -1.45
C TRP A 174 1.92 -0.02 -2.72
N PHE A 175 2.55 -0.21 -3.88
CA PHE A 175 1.85 -0.37 -5.15
C PHE A 175 0.92 -1.59 -5.13
N LEU A 176 1.41 -2.76 -4.69
CA LEU A 176 0.59 -3.97 -4.59
C LEU A 176 -0.56 -3.80 -3.59
N ILE A 177 -0.34 -3.10 -2.47
CA ILE A 177 -1.40 -2.79 -1.50
C ILE A 177 -2.48 -1.90 -2.14
N ALA A 178 -2.08 -0.84 -2.84
CA ALA A 178 -3.02 0.02 -3.54
C ALA A 178 -3.79 -0.74 -4.63
N LEU A 179 -3.11 -1.59 -5.41
CA LEU A 179 -3.73 -2.37 -6.49
C LEU A 179 -4.67 -3.46 -5.96
N ALA A 180 -4.31 -4.13 -4.86
CA ALA A 180 -5.20 -5.07 -4.17
C ALA A 180 -6.41 -4.36 -3.57
N LEU A 181 -6.25 -3.15 -3.00
CA LEU A 181 -7.38 -2.35 -2.53
C LEU A 181 -8.29 -1.96 -3.71
N TYR A 182 -7.72 -1.54 -4.83
CA TYR A 182 -8.47 -1.25 -6.05
C TYR A 182 -9.30 -2.47 -6.50
N ALA A 183 -8.69 -3.65 -6.57
CA ALA A 183 -9.37 -4.90 -6.91
C ALA A 183 -10.47 -5.26 -5.91
N PHE A 184 -10.20 -5.11 -4.61
CA PHE A 184 -11.14 -5.32 -3.52
C PHE A 184 -12.37 -4.41 -3.64
N LYS A 185 -12.15 -3.10 -3.87
CA LYS A 185 -13.24 -2.11 -4.03
C LYS A 185 -14.02 -2.27 -5.32
N LYS A 186 -13.38 -2.75 -6.38
CA LYS A 186 -14.05 -3.16 -7.63
C LYS A 186 -14.77 -4.51 -7.52
N GLU A 187 -14.65 -5.19 -6.39
CA GLU A 187 -15.13 -6.56 -6.21
C GLU A 187 -14.61 -7.53 -7.31
N ASN A 188 -13.37 -7.30 -7.79
CA ASN A 188 -12.71 -8.09 -8.82
C ASN A 188 -11.77 -9.12 -8.17
N LEU A 189 -12.29 -10.33 -7.94
CA LEU A 189 -11.56 -11.42 -7.29
C LEU A 189 -10.37 -11.91 -8.12
N VAL A 190 -10.46 -11.88 -9.45
CA VAL A 190 -9.40 -12.36 -10.35
C VAL A 190 -8.17 -11.45 -10.22
N LEU A 191 -8.36 -10.14 -10.38
CA LEU A 191 -7.26 -9.17 -10.22
C LEU A 191 -6.67 -9.25 -8.81
N PHE A 192 -7.52 -9.35 -7.78
CA PHE A 192 -7.06 -9.48 -6.41
C PHE A 192 -6.20 -10.73 -6.20
N THR A 193 -6.59 -11.86 -6.79
CA THR A 193 -5.84 -13.12 -6.72
C THR A 193 -4.48 -13.01 -7.40
N ILE A 194 -4.42 -12.40 -8.58
CA ILE A 194 -3.16 -12.16 -9.29
C ILE A 194 -2.23 -11.28 -8.44
N VAL A 195 -2.74 -10.19 -7.88
CA VAL A 195 -1.97 -9.27 -7.04
C VAL A 195 -1.42 -9.97 -5.80
N LEU A 196 -2.24 -10.78 -5.12
CA LEU A 196 -1.80 -11.51 -3.94
C LEU A 196 -0.80 -12.64 -4.28
N ALA A 197 -1.00 -13.37 -5.37
CA ALA A 197 -0.04 -14.36 -5.84
C ALA A 197 1.33 -13.72 -6.11
N VAL A 198 1.36 -12.56 -6.78
CA VAL A 198 2.59 -11.78 -6.99
C VAL A 198 3.19 -11.29 -5.66
N SER A 199 2.35 -10.95 -4.67
CA SER A 199 2.82 -10.45 -3.37
C SER A 199 3.60 -11.48 -2.55
N VAL A 200 3.48 -12.78 -2.85
CA VAL A 200 4.28 -13.85 -2.22
C VAL A 200 5.78 -13.61 -2.44
N PHE A 201 6.15 -13.10 -3.61
CA PHE A 201 7.53 -12.76 -3.97
C PHE A 201 7.89 -11.31 -3.66
N GLN A 202 7.04 -10.60 -2.89
CA GLN A 202 7.26 -9.22 -2.49
C GLN A 202 7.17 -9.08 -0.98
N LYS A 203 5.97 -8.96 -0.41
CA LYS A 203 5.77 -8.94 1.04
C LYS A 203 4.50 -9.69 1.45
N GLU A 204 4.67 -10.62 2.38
CA GLU A 204 3.59 -11.37 3.02
C GLU A 204 2.57 -10.46 3.72
N ILE A 205 2.98 -9.25 4.11
CA ILE A 205 2.12 -8.27 4.78
C ILE A 205 0.91 -7.87 3.92
N VAL A 206 1.02 -7.93 2.59
CA VAL A 206 -0.11 -7.62 1.69
C VAL A 206 -1.25 -8.61 1.92
N SER A 207 -0.93 -9.91 1.97
CA SER A 207 -1.91 -10.96 2.24
C SER A 207 -2.53 -10.81 3.64
N MET A 208 -1.74 -10.43 4.65
CA MET A 208 -2.22 -10.21 6.02
C MET A 208 -3.19 -9.02 6.10
N ILE A 209 -2.86 -7.87 5.50
CA ILE A 209 -3.72 -6.68 5.48
C ILE A 209 -5.10 -7.04 4.95
N PHE A 210 -5.16 -7.66 3.76
CA PHE A 210 -6.45 -7.97 3.14
C PHE A 210 -7.16 -9.17 3.75
N GLY A 211 -6.43 -10.11 4.34
CA GLY A 211 -7.01 -11.20 5.14
C GLY A 211 -7.77 -10.63 6.32
N VAL A 212 -7.15 -9.76 7.11
CA VAL A 212 -7.80 -9.11 8.26
C VAL A 212 -8.95 -8.22 7.82
N MET A 213 -8.75 -7.38 6.81
CA MET A 213 -9.83 -6.51 6.34
C MET A 213 -11.04 -7.33 5.87
N SER A 214 -10.82 -8.37 5.06
CA SER A 214 -11.90 -9.23 4.56
C SER A 214 -12.60 -9.99 5.68
N ALA A 215 -11.85 -10.49 6.68
CA ALA A 215 -12.42 -11.14 7.86
C ALA A 215 -13.33 -10.19 8.64
N VAL A 216 -12.89 -8.96 8.90
CA VAL A 216 -13.70 -7.94 9.58
C VAL A 216 -14.97 -7.64 8.78
N PHE A 217 -14.90 -7.51 7.45
CA PHE A 217 -16.10 -7.34 6.63
C PHE A 217 -17.06 -8.54 6.73
N VAL A 218 -16.56 -9.77 6.72
CA VAL A 218 -17.39 -10.97 6.88
C VAL A 218 -18.06 -11.00 8.25
N VAL A 219 -17.30 -10.76 9.33
CA VAL A 219 -17.82 -10.77 10.71
C VAL A 219 -18.85 -9.67 10.92
N LEU A 220 -18.56 -8.42 10.52
CA LEU A 220 -19.48 -7.30 10.70
C LEU A 220 -20.77 -7.47 9.88
N ASN A 221 -20.70 -8.08 8.70
CA ASN A 221 -21.89 -8.39 7.90
C ASN A 221 -22.70 -9.53 8.53
N TYR A 222 -22.05 -10.59 9.02
CA TYR A 222 -22.71 -11.71 9.69
C TYR A 222 -23.46 -11.29 10.96
N LEU A 223 -22.82 -10.49 11.82
CA LEU A 223 -23.42 -9.99 13.06
C LEU A 223 -24.66 -9.14 12.83
N ARG A 224 -24.83 -8.58 11.63
CA ARG A 224 -25.92 -7.65 11.35
C ARG A 224 -27.25 -8.28 11.00
N LYS A 225 -27.37 -9.61 10.85
CA LYS A 225 -28.59 -10.41 10.54
C LYS A 225 -29.43 -9.98 9.30
N ASP A 226 -29.50 -8.69 8.97
CA ASP A 226 -30.26 -8.08 7.87
C ASP A 226 -29.47 -7.94 6.57
N GLN A 227 -28.19 -8.36 6.55
CA GLN A 227 -27.34 -8.31 5.35
C GLN A 227 -26.77 -9.68 5.02
N VAL A 228 -27.12 -10.18 3.83
CA VAL A 228 -26.50 -11.39 3.28
C VAL A 228 -25.01 -11.14 3.11
N VAL A 229 -24.18 -11.98 3.75
CA VAL A 229 -22.73 -11.95 3.58
C VAL A 229 -22.42 -12.10 2.10
N LYS A 230 -21.80 -11.07 1.50
CA LYS A 230 -21.44 -11.13 0.08
C LYS A 230 -20.40 -12.25 -0.10
N PRO A 231 -20.64 -13.25 -0.97
CA PRO A 231 -19.73 -14.38 -1.17
C PRO A 231 -18.34 -13.93 -1.63
N LYS A 232 -18.25 -12.77 -2.30
CA LYS A 232 -16.97 -12.20 -2.71
C LYS A 232 -16.04 -11.82 -1.54
N HIS A 233 -16.57 -11.34 -0.41
CA HIS A 233 -15.74 -11.02 0.77
C HIS A 233 -15.14 -12.29 1.39
N VAL A 234 -15.89 -13.38 1.38
CA VAL A 234 -15.36 -14.71 1.77
C VAL A 234 -14.29 -15.15 0.77
N GLY A 235 -14.52 -14.97 -0.53
CA GLY A 235 -13.51 -15.23 -1.56
C GLY A 235 -12.21 -14.46 -1.35
N PHE A 236 -12.28 -13.15 -1.07
CA PHE A 236 -11.11 -12.34 -0.75
C PHE A 236 -10.37 -12.85 0.48
N PHE A 237 -11.10 -13.19 1.56
CA PHE A 237 -10.51 -13.77 2.76
C PHE A 237 -9.78 -15.09 2.47
N LEU A 238 -10.43 -16.02 1.76
CA LEU A 238 -9.85 -17.32 1.43
C LEU A 238 -8.59 -17.18 0.56
N VAL A 239 -8.60 -16.30 -0.44
CA VAL A 239 -7.42 -16.03 -1.27
C VAL A 239 -6.28 -15.42 -0.44
N SER A 240 -6.59 -14.50 0.47
CA SER A 240 -5.58 -13.93 1.39
C SER A 240 -4.95 -14.98 2.29
N VAL A 241 -5.77 -15.84 2.92
CA VAL A 241 -5.28 -16.94 3.77
C VAL A 241 -4.45 -17.92 2.94
N PHE A 242 -4.94 -18.35 1.78
CA PHE A 242 -4.23 -19.26 0.90
C PHE A 242 -2.87 -18.71 0.46
N THR A 243 -2.82 -17.42 0.11
CA THR A 243 -1.57 -16.74 -0.28
C THR A 243 -0.59 -16.67 0.89
N PHE A 244 -1.07 -16.36 2.09
CA PHE A 244 -0.23 -16.33 3.29
C PHE A 244 0.34 -17.72 3.60
N VAL A 245 -0.49 -18.77 3.55
CA VAL A 245 -0.05 -20.16 3.70
C VAL A 245 0.97 -20.53 2.62
N THR A 246 0.73 -20.13 1.37
CA THR A 246 1.66 -20.36 0.26
C THR A 246 3.02 -19.72 0.53
N TYR A 247 3.06 -18.48 1.05
CA TYR A 247 4.30 -17.83 1.46
C TYR A 247 5.05 -18.64 2.54
N ILE A 248 4.33 -19.12 3.56
CA ILE A 248 4.93 -19.96 4.61
C ILE A 248 5.47 -21.28 4.03
N LEU A 249 4.74 -21.92 3.09
CA LEU A 249 5.19 -23.12 2.41
C LEU A 249 6.43 -22.88 1.54
N VAL A 250 6.48 -21.75 0.82
CA VAL A 250 7.67 -21.34 0.06
C VAL A 250 8.87 -21.23 0.99
N ARG A 251 8.72 -20.53 2.12
CA ARG A 251 9.81 -20.27 3.07
C ARG A 251 10.26 -21.51 3.86
N LYS A 252 9.34 -22.42 4.22
CA LYS A 252 9.66 -23.60 5.03
C LYS A 252 10.03 -24.84 4.23
N VAL A 253 9.45 -25.02 3.04
CA VAL A 253 9.48 -26.30 2.33
C VAL A 253 10.07 -26.18 0.93
N LEU A 254 9.58 -25.24 0.11
CA LEU A 254 9.96 -25.22 -1.31
C LEU A 254 11.34 -24.60 -1.55
N ILE A 255 11.66 -23.50 -0.85
CA ILE A 255 12.93 -22.78 -0.98
C ILE A 255 13.41 -22.42 0.44
N PRO A 256 13.84 -23.40 1.24
CA PRO A 256 14.28 -23.15 2.60
C PRO A 256 15.66 -22.48 2.60
N VAL A 257 15.69 -21.17 2.82
CA VAL A 257 16.92 -20.40 3.05
C VAL A 257 17.02 -20.05 4.53
N GLY A 258 18.18 -20.31 5.14
CA GLY A 258 18.43 -19.99 6.55
C GLY A 258 18.33 -18.49 6.84
N GLY A 259 18.08 -18.16 8.11
CA GLY A 259 17.93 -16.80 8.62
C GLY A 259 16.54 -16.53 9.23
N PHE A 260 16.56 -16.01 10.46
CA PHE A 260 15.38 -15.56 11.20
C PHE A 260 14.33 -16.66 11.40
N GLU A 261 14.76 -17.89 11.71
CA GLU A 261 13.92 -19.06 11.99
C GLU A 261 12.99 -18.81 13.17
N ASN A 262 13.43 -17.97 14.13
CA ASN A 262 12.65 -17.49 15.26
C ASN A 262 11.32 -16.86 14.87
N GLN A 263 11.22 -16.23 13.69
CA GLN A 263 9.99 -15.62 13.19
C GLN A 263 8.94 -16.63 12.73
N LEU A 264 9.30 -17.91 12.67
CA LEU A 264 8.43 -19.01 12.24
C LEU A 264 8.19 -20.06 13.34
N ASP A 265 8.84 -19.88 14.48
CA ASP A 265 8.75 -20.72 15.66
C ASP A 265 7.67 -20.18 16.61
N LEU A 266 6.65 -20.98 16.89
CA LEU A 266 5.48 -20.51 17.65
C LEU A 266 5.83 -20.14 19.08
N ASP A 267 6.72 -20.89 19.73
CA ASP A 267 7.11 -20.65 21.12
C ASP A 267 7.88 -19.35 21.23
N GLN A 268 8.76 -19.06 20.27
CA GLN A 268 9.48 -17.79 20.20
C GLN A 268 8.55 -16.62 19.87
N LEU A 269 7.60 -16.79 18.94
CA LEU A 269 6.61 -15.75 18.64
C LEU A 269 5.78 -15.37 19.89
N ILE A 270 5.35 -16.37 20.68
CA ILE A 270 4.64 -16.14 21.94
C ILE A 270 5.55 -15.48 22.97
N HIS A 271 6.78 -15.98 23.11
CA HIS A 271 7.77 -15.43 24.03
C HIS A 271 8.00 -13.94 23.76
N TYR A 272 8.27 -13.55 22.52
CA TYR A 272 8.48 -12.15 22.15
C TYR A 272 7.23 -11.29 22.33
N LEU A 273 6.03 -11.83 22.07
CA LEU A 273 4.79 -11.10 22.31
C LEU A 273 4.60 -10.77 23.80
N VAL A 274 4.92 -11.69 24.70
CA VAL A 274 4.76 -11.52 26.16
C VAL A 274 5.88 -10.66 26.76
N THR A 275 7.09 -10.77 26.22
CA THR A 275 8.28 -10.05 26.74
C THR A 275 8.53 -8.69 26.09
N TYR A 276 7.68 -8.29 25.13
CA TYR A 276 7.87 -7.05 24.41
C TYR A 276 7.78 -5.83 25.34
N ASP A 277 8.91 -5.13 25.52
CA ASP A 277 8.93 -3.85 26.20
C ASP A 277 8.32 -2.75 25.33
N PHE A 278 7.03 -2.51 25.56
CA PHE A 278 6.22 -1.50 24.88
C PHE A 278 6.55 -0.07 25.31
N LEU A 279 7.09 0.14 26.52
CA LEU A 279 7.21 1.46 27.13
C LEU A 279 8.48 2.21 26.71
N ASP A 280 9.35 1.62 25.88
CA ASP A 280 10.49 2.32 25.27
C ASP A 280 10.00 3.50 24.38
N PRO A 281 10.28 4.76 24.75
CA PRO A 281 9.81 5.93 24.01
C PRO A 281 10.24 5.95 22.55
N ARG A 282 11.40 5.36 22.22
CA ARG A 282 11.90 5.30 20.84
C ARG A 282 11.02 4.40 19.98
N LYS A 283 10.60 3.26 20.52
CA LYS A 283 9.69 2.33 19.83
C LYS A 283 8.30 2.92 19.68
N LEU A 284 7.81 3.64 20.70
CA LEU A 284 6.53 4.35 20.63
C LEU A 284 6.54 5.40 19.52
N TYR A 285 7.59 6.22 19.42
CA TYR A 285 7.68 7.25 18.38
C TYR A 285 7.62 6.66 16.97
N ILE A 286 8.52 5.72 16.67
CA ILE A 286 8.63 5.14 15.33
C ILE A 286 7.42 4.27 14.98
N THR A 287 6.81 3.61 15.96
CA THR A 287 5.73 2.66 15.69
C THR A 287 4.36 3.31 15.66
N ILE A 288 4.09 4.22 16.59
CA ILE A 288 2.77 4.82 16.81
C ILE A 288 2.75 6.20 16.15
N PHE A 289 3.60 7.13 16.58
CA PHE A 289 3.53 8.52 16.11
C PHE A 289 3.87 8.71 14.63
N ALA A 290 4.67 7.81 14.04
CA ALA A 290 4.97 7.84 12.61
C ALA A 290 3.74 7.60 11.71
N GLN A 291 2.61 7.10 12.23
CA GLN A 291 1.40 6.77 11.44
C GLN A 291 0.56 7.99 11.07
N ASN A 292 1.21 9.06 10.56
CA ASN A 292 0.60 10.38 10.33
C ASN A 292 -0.69 10.32 9.48
N LEU A 293 -0.69 9.55 8.38
CA LEU A 293 -1.88 9.41 7.54
C LEU A 293 -3.00 8.61 8.20
N LEU A 294 -2.69 7.62 9.04
CA LEU A 294 -3.72 6.89 9.77
C LEU A 294 -4.43 7.83 10.75
N TYR A 295 -3.69 8.64 11.49
CA TYR A 295 -4.28 9.62 12.41
C TYR A 295 -5.14 10.64 11.68
N LEU A 296 -4.66 11.20 10.57
CA LEU A 296 -5.45 12.14 9.78
C LEU A 296 -6.74 11.48 9.25
N ALA A 297 -6.67 10.22 8.79
CA ALA A 297 -7.85 9.47 8.36
C ALA A 297 -8.86 9.28 9.50
N LEU A 298 -8.39 8.95 10.70
CA LEU A 298 -9.24 8.77 11.89
C LEU A 298 -9.86 10.08 12.36
N THR A 299 -9.11 11.18 12.39
CA THR A 299 -9.63 12.51 12.74
C THR A 299 -10.72 12.94 11.76
N LEU A 300 -10.47 12.83 10.45
CA LEU A 300 -11.46 13.20 9.43
C LEU A 300 -12.69 12.29 9.45
N PHE A 301 -12.52 11.01 9.79
CA PHE A 301 -13.62 10.08 10.00
C PHE A 301 -14.50 10.53 11.17
N VAL A 302 -13.92 10.86 12.32
CA VAL A 302 -14.66 11.37 13.49
C VAL A 302 -15.37 12.68 13.15
N MET A 303 -14.70 13.62 12.47
CA MET A 303 -15.34 14.87 12.02
C MET A 303 -16.53 14.61 11.11
N ASN A 304 -16.42 13.66 10.17
CA ASN A 304 -17.53 13.29 9.30
C ASN A 304 -18.73 12.75 10.10
N ILE A 305 -18.48 11.86 11.07
CA ILE A 305 -19.54 11.35 11.97
C ILE A 305 -20.22 12.51 12.70
N LEU A 306 -19.44 13.42 13.30
CA LEU A 306 -19.98 14.53 14.08
C LEU A 306 -20.83 15.49 13.24
N MET A 307 -20.39 15.80 12.01
CA MET A 307 -21.10 16.73 11.12
C MET A 307 -22.36 16.12 10.49
N HIS A 308 -22.41 14.82 10.27
CA HIS A 308 -23.53 14.15 9.60
C HIS A 308 -24.49 13.43 10.57
N ARG A 309 -24.24 13.44 11.88
CA ARG A 309 -25.04 12.69 12.88
C ARG A 309 -26.55 12.97 12.86
N ASN A 310 -26.96 14.16 12.40
CA ASN A 310 -28.36 14.61 12.42
C ASN A 310 -29.13 14.30 11.13
N GLU A 311 -28.48 13.77 10.09
CA GLU A 311 -29.14 13.48 8.81
C GLU A 311 -29.87 12.13 8.88
N ALA A 312 -31.21 12.15 8.79
CA ALA A 312 -32.08 10.97 8.93
C ALA A 312 -31.79 9.83 7.92
N GLY A 313 -31.08 10.09 6.82
CA GLY A 313 -30.68 9.12 5.79
C GLY A 313 -29.32 8.42 6.03
N VAL A 314 -28.60 8.76 7.09
CA VAL A 314 -27.22 8.32 7.36
C VAL A 314 -27.12 6.84 7.78
N LYS A 315 -28.22 6.24 8.23
CA LYS A 315 -28.24 4.91 8.87
C LYS A 315 -27.79 3.71 8.03
N LYS A 316 -27.55 3.83 6.72
CA LYS A 316 -27.09 2.70 5.88
C LYS A 316 -25.75 2.96 5.17
N TYR A 317 -25.43 4.22 4.88
CA TYR A 317 -24.27 4.61 4.09
C TYR A 317 -23.01 4.82 4.95
N ASP A 318 -23.14 5.44 6.13
CA ASP A 318 -22.02 5.62 7.05
C ASP A 318 -21.45 4.28 7.53
N PHE A 319 -22.30 3.26 7.64
CA PHE A 319 -21.89 1.96 8.17
C PHE A 319 -20.90 1.19 7.29
N LEU A 320 -20.99 1.26 5.96
CA LEU A 320 -20.00 0.59 5.09
C LEU A 320 -18.61 1.26 5.19
N LYS A 321 -18.59 2.57 5.43
CA LYS A 321 -17.36 3.34 5.61
C LYS A 321 -16.80 3.18 7.03
N VAL A 322 -17.66 3.09 8.04
CA VAL A 322 -17.27 2.67 9.40
C VAL A 322 -16.62 1.29 9.35
N ASN A 323 -17.24 0.30 8.68
CA ASN A 323 -16.66 -1.03 8.53
C ASN A 323 -15.28 -0.97 7.85
N SER A 324 -15.10 -0.08 6.89
CA SER A 324 -13.83 0.11 6.19
C SER A 324 -12.72 0.65 7.10
N ILE A 325 -13.03 1.63 7.96
CA ILE A 325 -12.08 2.19 8.92
C ILE A 325 -11.79 1.21 10.04
N VAL A 326 -12.81 0.51 10.55
CA VAL A 326 -12.62 -0.57 11.54
C VAL A 326 -11.72 -1.66 10.95
N ALA A 327 -11.96 -2.09 9.71
CA ALA A 327 -11.11 -3.06 9.02
C ALA A 327 -9.65 -2.59 8.87
N LEU A 328 -9.43 -1.32 8.51
CA LEU A 328 -8.10 -0.73 8.43
C LEU A 328 -7.40 -0.71 9.81
N VAL A 329 -8.08 -0.23 10.85
CA VAL A 329 -7.53 -0.19 12.22
C VAL A 329 -7.22 -1.60 12.72
N SER A 330 -8.12 -2.57 12.50
CA SER A 330 -7.88 -3.97 12.83
C SER A 330 -6.66 -4.53 12.09
N ALA A 331 -6.49 -4.22 10.80
CA ALA A 331 -5.29 -4.62 10.06
C ALA A 331 -4.02 -4.01 10.66
N CYS A 332 -4.03 -2.72 11.02
CA CYS A 332 -2.90 -2.06 11.69
C CYS A 332 -2.57 -2.71 13.05
N VAL A 333 -3.59 -3.04 13.85
CA VAL A 333 -3.42 -3.73 15.15
C VAL A 333 -2.83 -5.12 14.95
N VAL A 334 -3.34 -5.91 13.99
CA VAL A 334 -2.79 -7.23 13.70
C VAL A 334 -1.34 -7.13 13.20
N LEU A 335 -1.03 -6.21 12.30
CA LEU A 335 0.35 -5.98 11.85
C LEU A 335 1.28 -5.58 12.99
N PHE A 336 0.80 -4.76 13.93
CA PHE A 336 1.53 -4.38 15.12
C PHE A 336 1.83 -5.61 16.01
N LEU A 337 0.82 -6.43 16.30
CA LEU A 337 0.98 -7.66 17.09
C LEU A 337 1.91 -8.67 16.42
N VAL A 338 1.77 -8.87 15.10
CA VAL A 338 2.67 -9.73 14.32
C VAL A 338 4.09 -9.19 14.35
N GLY A 339 4.26 -7.87 14.24
CA GLY A 339 5.58 -7.24 14.32
C GLY A 339 6.24 -7.40 15.70
N MET A 340 5.45 -7.34 16.79
CA MET A 340 5.93 -7.64 18.14
C MET A 340 6.35 -9.10 18.27
N ALA A 341 5.49 -10.02 17.83
CA ALA A 341 5.75 -11.45 17.89
C ALA A 341 7.00 -11.84 17.07
N ALA A 342 7.20 -11.21 15.91
CA ALA A 342 8.39 -11.41 15.07
C ALA A 342 9.64 -10.67 15.54
N ALA A 343 9.61 -10.05 16.73
CA ALA A 343 10.71 -9.32 17.35
C ALA A 343 11.34 -8.24 16.45
N LEU A 344 10.53 -7.53 15.67
CA LEU A 344 11.04 -6.55 14.70
C LEU A 344 11.56 -5.25 15.32
N GLY A 345 11.39 -5.07 16.63
CA GLY A 345 11.85 -3.89 17.36
C GLY A 345 11.25 -2.60 16.81
N SER A 346 12.10 -1.63 16.42
CA SER A 346 11.66 -0.36 15.84
C SER A 346 11.07 -0.50 14.43
N ASN A 347 11.24 -1.63 13.74
CA ASN A 347 10.71 -1.85 12.39
C ASN A 347 9.21 -2.17 12.35
N ILE A 348 8.53 -2.29 13.49
CA ILE A 348 7.06 -2.50 13.51
C ILE A 348 6.36 -1.31 12.84
N GLY A 349 6.82 -0.08 13.09
CA GLY A 349 6.28 1.12 12.47
C GLY A 349 6.28 1.09 10.95
N ARG A 350 7.38 0.57 10.36
CA ARG A 350 7.55 0.36 8.92
C ARG A 350 6.50 -0.57 8.34
N ILE A 351 6.12 -1.64 9.05
CA ILE A 351 5.08 -2.57 8.59
C ILE A 351 3.70 -1.93 8.65
N VAL A 352 3.37 -1.26 9.75
CA VAL A 352 2.07 -0.58 9.89
C VAL A 352 1.93 0.55 8.85
N LEU A 353 3.02 1.26 8.56
CA LEU A 353 3.08 2.31 7.53
C LEU A 353 2.78 1.81 6.12
N ALA A 354 2.89 0.50 5.85
CA ALA A 354 2.47 -0.07 4.57
C ALA A 354 0.98 0.14 4.27
N THR A 355 0.16 0.45 5.29
CA THR A 355 -1.25 0.81 5.13
C THR A 355 -1.48 2.27 4.70
N SER A 356 -0.44 3.09 4.60
CA SER A 356 -0.51 4.51 4.18
C SER A 356 -1.34 4.75 2.91
N PRO A 357 -1.20 3.95 1.82
CA PRO A 357 -2.03 4.14 0.63
C PRO A 357 -3.52 3.97 0.90
N ILE A 358 -3.90 3.06 1.80
CA ILE A 358 -5.29 2.83 2.21
C ILE A 358 -5.82 4.03 3.01
N SER A 359 -5.02 4.54 3.96
CA SER A 359 -5.36 5.74 4.74
C SER A 359 -5.55 6.96 3.85
N ALA A 360 -4.68 7.15 2.85
CA ALA A 360 -4.75 8.26 1.89
C ALA A 360 -6.06 8.25 1.07
N VAL A 361 -6.53 7.06 0.67
CA VAL A 361 -7.85 6.91 0.01
C VAL A 361 -8.97 7.46 0.90
N TYR A 362 -9.00 7.06 2.18
CA TYR A 362 -10.06 7.49 3.09
C TYR A 362 -9.97 8.96 3.44
N ILE A 363 -8.76 9.53 3.57
CA ILE A 363 -8.58 10.99 3.73
C ILE A 363 -9.19 11.74 2.55
N GLY A 364 -8.85 11.37 1.31
CA GLY A 364 -9.39 12.04 0.12
C GLY A 364 -10.91 11.95 0.03
N TYR A 365 -11.46 10.77 0.35
CA TYR A 365 -12.91 10.56 0.40
C TYR A 365 -13.60 11.42 1.48
N PHE A 366 -13.07 11.44 2.70
CA PHE A 366 -13.67 12.19 3.82
C PHE A 366 -13.56 13.70 3.64
N LEU A 367 -12.48 14.20 3.04
CA LEU A 367 -12.37 15.62 2.70
C LEU A 367 -13.40 16.04 1.66
N TYR A 368 -13.60 15.24 0.61
CA TYR A 368 -14.64 15.49 -0.38
C TYR A 368 -16.04 15.57 0.26
N ARG A 369 -16.33 14.70 1.22
CA ARG A 369 -17.61 14.72 1.96
C ARG A 369 -17.79 16.00 2.78
N LEU A 370 -16.74 16.44 3.49
CA LEU A 370 -16.78 17.69 4.24
C LEU A 370 -16.99 18.91 3.32
N GLU A 371 -16.33 18.92 2.15
CA GLU A 371 -16.51 19.97 1.14
C GLU A 371 -17.97 20.04 0.66
N LEU A 372 -18.61 18.89 0.39
CA LEU A 372 -20.04 18.89 0.02
C LEU A 372 -20.90 19.51 1.12
N LYS A 373 -20.68 19.12 2.38
CA LYS A 373 -21.44 19.65 3.51
C LYS A 373 -21.31 21.16 3.64
N SER A 374 -20.10 21.70 3.48
CA SER A 374 -19.84 23.15 3.54
C SER A 374 -20.54 23.96 2.44
N ARG A 375 -20.97 23.32 1.34
CA ARG A 375 -21.72 23.99 0.26
C ARG A 375 -23.23 23.97 0.48
N GLU A 376 -23.71 23.12 1.38
CA GLU A 376 -25.12 23.02 1.75
C GLU A 376 -25.51 23.97 2.89
N SER A 377 -24.54 24.32 3.74
CA SER A 377 -24.66 25.34 4.79
C SER A 377 -24.43 26.73 4.23
#